data_AF-A0A1G9ASC0-F1
#
_entry.id   AF-A0A1G9ASC0-F1
#
_cell.length_a   1.000
_cell.length_b   1.000
_cell.length_c   1.000
_cell.angle_alpha   90.00
_cell.angle_beta   90.00
_cell.angle_gamma   90.00
#
_symmetry.space_group_name_H-M   'P 1'
#
loop_
_entity.id
_entity.type
_entity.pdbx_description
1 polymer ?
#
loop_
_entity_poly.entity_id
_entity_poly.type
_entity_poly.pdbx_seq_one_letter_code
_entity_poly.pdbx_strand_id
1 'polypeptide(L)'
;MKLGDKLKEKRLDAGLTQKELADTLHVSRQTISSWEVGRTFPDLTILVTLSDIYDIPLDDLVKEDSRLVDHITEKVKKSERRKYINIVLSFLLSAATIFLVYLGLQQHQATQTNEYGLSPSDIYKSTWEVHYDPTRELDQSFISFDNNRVGILNIYDPRISNPNISDEERADFEEAWVARGLEDGLNTYRNLEVDVEEETYIVSAQGLRIEFTRLSSTIIRNEDGIEYHRVLDESTIDDLSSIDEWLTEENETNDGS
;
A
#
# COMPACT_ATOMS: atom_id res chain seq x y z
N MET A 1 16.87 -36.93 -46.31
CA MET A 1 16.09 -38.06 -45.76
C MET A 1 15.51 -37.63 -44.40
N LYS A 2 14.36 -38.16 -43.92
CA LYS A 2 13.89 -37.78 -42.56
C LYS A 2 14.73 -38.50 -41.50
N LEU A 3 14.87 -37.91 -40.31
CA LEU A 3 15.64 -38.52 -39.21
C LEU A 3 15.15 -39.95 -38.90
N GLY A 4 13.83 -40.15 -38.80
CA GLY A 4 13.27 -41.46 -38.46
C GLY A 4 13.63 -42.56 -39.47
N ASP A 5 13.61 -42.22 -40.77
CA ASP A 5 14.01 -43.13 -41.84
C ASP A 5 15.50 -43.49 -41.72
N LYS A 6 16.34 -42.49 -41.41
CA LYS A 6 17.80 -42.65 -41.21
C LYS A 6 18.13 -43.50 -39.99
N LEU A 7 17.41 -43.31 -38.89
CA LEU A 7 17.56 -44.13 -37.67
C LEU A 7 17.20 -45.59 -37.94
N LYS A 8 16.12 -45.83 -38.69
CA LYS A 8 15.69 -47.18 -39.04
C LYS A 8 16.69 -47.88 -39.96
N GLU A 9 17.19 -47.18 -40.97
CA GLU A 9 18.22 -47.67 -41.88
C GLU A 9 19.48 -48.07 -41.11
N LYS A 10 20.04 -47.15 -40.32
CA LYS A 10 21.28 -47.41 -39.56
C LYS A 10 21.15 -48.48 -38.50
N ARG A 11 19.98 -48.60 -37.86
CA ARG A 11 19.71 -49.73 -36.95
C ARG A 11 19.78 -51.07 -37.68
N LEU A 12 19.20 -51.15 -38.89
CA LEU A 12 19.21 -52.38 -39.69
C LEU A 12 20.62 -52.70 -40.21
N ASP A 13 21.39 -51.69 -40.62
CA ASP A 13 22.80 -51.84 -41.02
C ASP A 13 23.66 -52.38 -39.87
N ALA A 14 23.39 -51.95 -38.64
CA ALA A 14 24.05 -52.44 -37.43
C ALA A 14 23.55 -53.84 -36.99
N GLY A 15 22.59 -54.44 -37.69
CA GLY A 15 22.05 -55.76 -37.36
C GLY A 15 21.20 -55.81 -36.08
N LEU A 16 20.76 -54.66 -35.56
CA LEU A 16 20.04 -54.57 -34.29
C LEU A 16 18.52 -54.63 -34.50
N THR A 17 17.80 -55.30 -33.62
CA THR A 17 16.34 -55.15 -33.48
C THR A 17 15.99 -53.86 -32.75
N GLN A 18 14.75 -53.37 -32.90
CA GLN A 18 14.27 -52.22 -32.11
C GLN A 18 14.34 -52.47 -30.60
N LYS A 19 14.24 -53.74 -30.17
CA LYS A 19 14.36 -54.11 -28.76
C LYS A 19 15.80 -54.00 -28.28
N GLU A 20 16.74 -54.57 -29.01
CA GLU A 20 18.17 -54.52 -28.65
C GLU A 20 18.69 -53.07 -28.62
N LEU A 21 18.31 -52.24 -29.59
CA LEU A 21 18.66 -50.82 -29.56
C LEU A 21 18.03 -50.08 -28.36
N ALA A 22 16.78 -50.41 -28.02
CA ALA A 22 16.11 -49.83 -26.87
C ALA A 22 16.80 -50.21 -25.55
N ASP A 23 17.22 -51.48 -25.43
CA ASP A 23 17.93 -52.01 -24.28
C ASP A 23 19.30 -51.30 -24.11
N THR A 24 20.04 -51.10 -25.21
CA THR A 24 21.31 -50.35 -25.25
C THR A 24 21.17 -48.88 -24.86
N LEU A 25 20.10 -48.22 -25.31
CA LEU A 25 19.83 -46.80 -25.03
C LEU A 25 19.05 -46.56 -23.74
N HIS A 26 18.70 -47.63 -23.01
CA HIS A 26 17.88 -47.58 -21.80
C HIS A 26 16.54 -46.84 -21.99
N VAL A 27 15.90 -47.04 -23.14
CA VAL A 27 14.56 -46.50 -23.45
C VAL A 27 13.59 -47.63 -23.75
N SER A 28 12.30 -47.31 -23.88
CA SER A 28 11.31 -48.31 -24.28
C SER A 28 11.43 -48.65 -25.78
N ARG A 29 11.10 -49.87 -26.18
CA ARG A 29 10.99 -50.23 -27.61
C ARG A 29 10.01 -49.31 -28.35
N GLN A 30 8.94 -48.89 -27.69
CA GLN A 30 7.96 -47.94 -28.22
C GLN A 30 8.60 -46.58 -28.53
N THR A 31 9.56 -46.15 -27.70
CA THR A 31 10.34 -44.92 -27.92
C THR A 31 11.14 -45.02 -29.23
N ILE A 32 11.88 -46.12 -29.44
CA ILE A 32 12.62 -46.36 -30.70
C ILE A 32 11.66 -46.36 -31.89
N SER A 33 10.55 -47.10 -31.78
CA SER A 33 9.54 -47.14 -32.84
C SER A 33 8.97 -45.76 -33.15
N SER A 34 8.74 -44.93 -32.13
CA SER A 34 8.22 -43.56 -32.26
C SER A 34 9.20 -42.64 -33.01
N TRP A 35 10.50 -42.77 -32.74
CA TRP A 35 11.54 -42.05 -33.47
C TRP A 35 11.62 -42.49 -34.93
N GLU A 36 11.63 -43.80 -35.19
CA GLU A 36 11.72 -44.36 -36.55
C GLU A 36 10.54 -43.98 -37.44
N VAL A 37 9.35 -43.77 -36.87
CA VAL A 37 8.18 -43.26 -37.62
C VAL A 37 8.02 -41.74 -37.57
N GLY A 38 8.96 -41.02 -36.94
CA GLY A 38 8.98 -39.55 -36.87
C GLY A 38 7.88 -38.93 -36.00
N ARG A 39 7.33 -39.65 -35.02
CA ARG A 39 6.33 -39.15 -34.06
C ARG A 39 6.95 -38.28 -32.96
N THR A 40 8.15 -38.65 -32.52
CA THR A 40 8.93 -37.92 -31.52
C THR A 40 10.38 -37.84 -31.98
N PHE A 41 11.16 -36.98 -31.34
CA PHE A 41 12.60 -36.88 -31.58
C PHE A 41 13.39 -37.40 -30.37
N PRO A 42 14.56 -38.05 -30.57
CA PRO A 42 15.50 -38.29 -29.48
C PRO A 42 16.05 -36.94 -28.98
N ASP A 43 16.48 -36.90 -27.71
CA ASP A 43 17.21 -35.73 -27.21
C ASP A 43 18.66 -35.70 -27.71
N LEU A 44 19.37 -34.60 -27.47
CA LEU A 44 20.73 -34.40 -27.96
C LEU A 44 21.70 -35.48 -27.45
N THR A 45 21.55 -35.92 -26.20
CA THR A 45 22.42 -36.95 -25.60
C THR A 45 22.23 -38.28 -26.33
N ILE A 46 20.98 -38.66 -26.58
CA ILE A 46 20.66 -39.89 -27.30
C ILE A 46 21.10 -39.79 -28.77
N LEU A 47 20.98 -38.62 -29.40
CA LEU A 47 21.50 -38.41 -30.76
C LEU A 47 23.02 -38.60 -30.83
N VAL A 48 23.78 -38.15 -29.82
CA VAL A 48 25.23 -38.40 -29.73
C VAL A 48 25.51 -39.89 -29.56
N THR A 49 24.79 -40.58 -28.68
CA THR A 49 24.97 -42.03 -28.49
C THR A 49 24.60 -42.81 -29.76
N LEU A 50 23.57 -42.39 -30.48
CA LEU A 50 23.20 -42.96 -31.77
C LEU A 50 24.27 -42.71 -32.84
N SER A 51 24.91 -41.54 -32.86
CA SER A 51 26.04 -41.28 -33.77
C SER A 51 27.22 -42.21 -33.48
N ASP A 52 27.49 -42.48 -32.20
CA ASP A 52 28.56 -43.40 -31.78
C ASP A 52 28.23 -44.86 -32.15
N ILE A 53 26.99 -45.32 -31.91
CA ILE A 53 26.55 -46.69 -32.22
C ILE A 53 26.58 -46.97 -33.73
N TYR A 54 26.21 -45.97 -34.53
CA TYR A 54 26.13 -46.10 -35.98
C TYR A 54 27.41 -45.71 -36.73
N ASP A 55 28.44 -45.27 -36.00
CA ASP A 55 29.71 -44.80 -36.54
C ASP A 55 29.53 -43.76 -37.68
N ILE A 56 28.67 -42.76 -37.42
CA ILE A 56 28.43 -41.65 -38.34
C ILE A 56 28.58 -40.30 -37.64
N PRO A 57 28.99 -39.24 -38.35
CA PRO A 57 28.98 -37.90 -37.78
C PRO A 57 27.59 -37.48 -37.27
N LEU A 58 27.54 -36.81 -36.11
CA LEU A 58 26.28 -36.29 -35.55
C LEU A 58 25.58 -35.31 -36.50
N ASP A 59 26.35 -34.55 -37.26
CA ASP A 59 25.80 -33.59 -38.20
C ASP A 59 25.12 -34.27 -39.39
N ASP A 60 25.60 -35.44 -39.82
CA ASP A 60 24.88 -36.29 -40.77
C ASP A 60 23.54 -36.76 -40.18
N LEU A 61 23.49 -37.05 -38.88
CA LEU A 61 22.24 -37.47 -38.23
C LEU A 61 21.21 -36.32 -38.14
N VAL A 62 21.67 -35.08 -37.94
CA VAL A 62 20.81 -33.95 -37.52
C VAL A 62 20.53 -32.93 -38.64
N LYS A 63 21.48 -32.65 -39.55
CA LYS A 63 21.38 -31.51 -40.49
C LYS A 63 20.30 -31.67 -41.56
N GLU A 64 19.90 -32.89 -41.89
CA GLU A 64 18.94 -33.14 -42.97
C GLU A 64 17.46 -33.00 -42.56
N ASP A 65 17.15 -32.87 -41.27
CA ASP A 65 15.78 -32.78 -40.75
C ASP A 65 15.51 -31.43 -40.09
N SER A 66 14.91 -30.50 -40.85
CA SER A 66 14.57 -29.16 -40.35
C SER A 66 13.63 -29.18 -39.15
N ARG A 67 12.76 -30.19 -39.02
CA ARG A 67 11.82 -30.30 -37.89
C ARG A 67 12.54 -30.62 -36.58
N LEU A 68 13.61 -31.42 -36.65
CA LEU A 68 14.46 -31.70 -35.49
C LEU A 68 15.18 -30.42 -35.04
N VAL A 69 15.77 -29.69 -35.98
CA VAL A 69 16.50 -28.44 -35.70
C VAL A 69 15.57 -27.39 -35.09
N ASP A 70 14.36 -27.23 -35.64
CA ASP A 70 13.34 -26.33 -35.10
C ASP A 70 12.92 -26.75 -33.69
N HIS A 71 12.70 -28.05 -33.46
CA HIS A 71 12.32 -28.58 -32.15
C HIS A 71 13.39 -28.30 -31.08
N ILE A 72 14.66 -28.53 -31.40
CA ILE A 72 15.78 -28.24 -30.49
C ILE A 72 15.84 -26.73 -30.20
N THR A 73 15.75 -25.91 -31.26
CA THR A 73 15.81 -24.44 -31.15
C THR A 73 14.67 -23.86 -30.32
N GLU A 74 13.44 -24.35 -30.50
CA GLU A 74 12.27 -23.90 -29.74
C GLU A 74 12.41 -24.26 -28.25
N LYS A 75 12.91 -25.46 -27.95
CA LYS A 75 13.14 -25.91 -26.58
C LYS A 75 14.15 -25.02 -25.84
N VAL A 76 15.22 -24.61 -26.52
CA VAL A 76 16.22 -23.64 -26.01
C VAL A 76 15.62 -22.26 -25.80
N LYS A 77 14.88 -21.71 -26.78
CA LYS A 77 14.21 -20.40 -26.61
C LYS A 77 13.23 -20.39 -25.44
N LYS A 78 12.49 -21.49 -25.24
CA LYS A 78 11.52 -21.63 -24.15
C LYS A 78 12.22 -21.74 -22.78
N SER A 79 13.40 -22.36 -22.69
CA SER A 79 14.15 -22.43 -21.44
C SER A 79 14.74 -21.06 -21.06
N GLU A 80 15.30 -20.34 -22.02
CA GLU A 80 15.81 -18.97 -21.80
C GLU A 80 14.68 -18.03 -21.36
N ARG A 81 13.53 -18.06 -22.03
CA ARG A 81 12.37 -17.25 -21.62
C ARG A 81 11.93 -17.52 -20.19
N ARG A 82 11.94 -18.79 -19.74
CA ARG A 82 11.60 -19.13 -18.34
C ARG A 82 12.61 -18.57 -17.35
N LYS A 83 13.90 -18.54 -17.68
CA LYS A 83 14.92 -17.92 -16.82
C LYS A 83 14.62 -16.44 -16.60
N TYR A 84 14.36 -15.68 -17.67
CA TYR A 84 14.01 -14.27 -17.56
C TYR A 84 12.72 -14.05 -16.77
N ILE A 85 11.69 -14.86 -17.02
CA ILE A 85 10.43 -14.80 -16.26
C ILE A 85 10.69 -15.03 -14.76
N ASN A 86 11.49 -16.03 -14.41
CA ASN A 86 11.82 -16.33 -13.01
C ASN A 86 12.61 -15.20 -12.34
N ILE A 87 13.54 -14.55 -13.07
CA ILE A 87 14.29 -13.39 -12.57
C ILE A 87 13.37 -12.20 -12.31
N VAL A 88 12.45 -11.92 -13.24
CA VAL A 88 11.47 -10.82 -13.07
C VAL A 88 10.54 -11.11 -11.89
N LEU A 89 10.04 -12.34 -11.77
CA LEU A 89 9.20 -12.76 -10.65
C LEU A 89 9.92 -12.66 -9.30
N SER A 90 11.20 -13.07 -9.23
CA SER A 90 11.97 -12.94 -7.98
C SER A 90 12.18 -11.48 -7.59
N PHE A 91 12.43 -10.61 -8.59
CA PHE A 91 12.57 -9.17 -8.35
C PHE A 91 11.26 -8.56 -7.85
N LEU A 92 10.13 -8.89 -8.48
CA LEU A 92 8.81 -8.42 -8.05
C LEU A 92 8.46 -8.87 -6.63
N LEU A 93 8.76 -10.13 -6.28
CA LEU A 93 8.58 -10.64 -4.92
C LEU A 93 9.44 -9.87 -3.91
N SER A 94 10.71 -9.60 -4.24
CA SER A 94 11.59 -8.83 -3.36
C SER A 94 11.16 -7.37 -3.18
N ALA A 95 10.63 -6.74 -4.24
CA ALA A 95 10.10 -5.38 -4.15
C ALA A 95 8.84 -5.33 -3.28
N ALA A 96 7.95 -6.33 -3.42
CA ALA A 96 6.75 -6.44 -2.60
C ALA A 96 7.09 -6.64 -1.11
N THR A 97 8.08 -7.46 -0.77
CA THR A 97 8.50 -7.64 0.63
C THR A 97 9.09 -6.37 1.23
N ILE A 98 9.93 -5.65 0.49
CA ILE A 98 10.47 -4.35 0.93
C ILE A 98 9.34 -3.35 1.17
N PHE A 99 8.35 -3.30 0.27
CA PHE A 99 7.20 -2.42 0.42
C PHE A 99 6.36 -2.76 1.67
N LEU A 100 6.11 -4.04 1.94
CA LEU A 100 5.41 -4.45 3.16
C LEU A 100 6.19 -4.11 4.43
N VAL A 101 7.52 -4.25 4.42
CA VAL A 101 8.37 -3.82 5.56
C VAL A 101 8.28 -2.30 5.75
N TYR A 102 8.31 -1.52 4.66
CA TYR A 102 8.15 -0.06 4.73
C TYR A 102 6.81 0.34 5.38
N LEU A 103 5.71 -0.28 4.96
CA LEU A 103 4.39 -0.04 5.58
C LEU A 103 4.37 -0.43 7.07
N GLY A 104 4.99 -1.55 7.43
CA GLY A 104 5.09 -1.98 8.82
C GLY A 104 5.89 -1.01 9.70
N LEU A 105 6.98 -0.43 9.17
CA LEU A 105 7.76 0.58 9.88
C LEU A 105 6.97 1.87 10.11
N GLN A 106 6.23 2.33 9.09
CA GLN A 106 5.35 3.50 9.21
C GLN A 106 4.29 3.29 10.31
N GLN A 107 3.63 2.13 10.31
CA GLN A 107 2.64 1.80 11.33
C GLN A 107 3.25 1.67 12.73
N HIS A 108 4.45 1.11 12.84
CA HIS A 108 5.14 0.98 14.12
C HIS A 108 5.48 2.36 14.71
N GLN A 109 5.99 3.28 13.90
CA GLN A 109 6.27 4.65 14.35
C GLN A 109 5.01 5.35 14.87
N ALA A 110 3.88 5.22 14.16
CA ALA A 110 2.60 5.80 14.56
C ALA A 110 2.00 5.22 15.85
N THR A 111 2.55 4.13 16.38
CA THR A 111 2.07 3.44 17.59
C THR A 111 3.10 3.40 18.73
N GLN A 112 4.30 3.96 18.53
CA GLN A 112 5.25 4.07 19.63
C GLN A 112 4.73 5.08 20.65
N THR A 113 4.79 4.68 21.91
CA THR A 113 4.55 5.56 23.04
C THR A 113 5.87 5.98 23.65
N ASN A 114 5.95 7.21 24.16
CA ASN A 114 7.08 7.65 24.98
C ASN A 114 6.96 7.12 26.43
N GLU A 115 7.85 7.54 27.33
CA GLU A 115 7.82 7.08 28.74
C GLU A 115 6.53 7.41 29.49
N TYR A 116 5.75 8.39 29.00
CA TYR A 116 4.47 8.84 29.53
C TYR A 116 3.27 8.18 28.85
N GLY A 117 3.49 7.22 27.93
CA GLY A 117 2.41 6.50 27.26
C GLY A 117 1.70 7.34 26.19
N LEU A 118 2.33 8.39 25.65
CA LEU A 118 1.78 9.27 24.60
C LEU A 118 2.13 8.75 23.22
N SER A 119 1.14 8.63 22.32
CA SER A 119 1.33 8.26 20.92
C SER A 119 0.65 9.26 19.99
N PRO A 120 1.21 9.58 18.80
CA PRO A 120 0.52 10.41 17.80
C PRO A 120 -0.91 9.93 17.48
N SER A 121 -1.14 8.61 17.54
CA SER A 121 -2.46 8.00 17.34
C SER A 121 -3.54 8.46 18.34
N ASP A 122 -3.15 9.02 19.49
CA ASP A 122 -4.10 9.56 20.47
C ASP A 122 -4.77 10.84 19.96
N ILE A 123 -4.09 11.58 19.06
CA ILE A 123 -4.56 12.81 18.44
C ILE A 123 -5.26 12.52 17.09
N TYR A 124 -4.71 11.66 16.25
CA TYR A 124 -5.37 11.37 14.96
C TYR A 124 -6.77 10.77 15.12
N LYS A 125 -7.73 11.23 14.32
CA LYS A 125 -9.15 10.81 14.35
C LYS A 125 -9.77 11.00 15.73
N SER A 126 -9.60 12.20 16.27
CA SER A 126 -10.18 12.57 17.57
C SER A 126 -10.73 13.97 17.54
N THR A 127 -11.77 14.20 18.34
CA THR A 127 -12.36 15.52 18.54
C THR A 127 -12.25 15.88 20.01
N TRP A 128 -11.88 17.12 20.27
CA TRP A 128 -11.72 17.68 21.60
C TRP A 128 -12.52 18.97 21.71
N GLU A 129 -13.28 19.08 22.79
CA GLU A 129 -14.08 20.24 23.11
C GLU A 129 -13.32 21.12 24.10
N VAL A 130 -13.28 22.42 23.84
CA VAL A 130 -12.73 23.39 24.79
C VAL A 130 -13.65 23.46 26.00
N HIS A 131 -13.12 23.19 27.18
CA HIS A 131 -13.80 23.51 28.44
C HIS A 131 -13.16 24.76 29.02
N TYR A 132 -13.81 25.90 28.77
CA TYR A 132 -13.41 27.19 29.28
C TYR A 132 -14.47 27.75 30.22
N ASP A 133 -14.07 28.27 31.38
CA ASP A 133 -14.94 28.97 32.33
C ASP A 133 -14.24 30.30 32.72
N PRO A 134 -14.73 31.52 32.40
CA PRO A 134 -15.87 31.93 31.56
C PRO A 134 -15.54 33.13 30.64
N THR A 135 -15.70 33.00 29.33
CA THR A 135 -16.38 34.08 28.60
C THR A 135 -17.80 33.56 28.41
N ARG A 136 -18.80 34.32 28.84
CA ARG A 136 -20.22 33.97 28.60
C ARG A 136 -20.60 34.09 27.11
N GLU A 137 -19.62 34.01 26.22
CA GLU A 137 -19.68 34.46 24.83
C GLU A 137 -19.16 33.38 23.88
N LEU A 138 -18.39 32.41 24.37
CA LEU A 138 -18.04 31.21 23.61
C LEU A 138 -19.11 30.15 23.91
N ASP A 139 -19.96 29.87 22.93
CA ASP A 139 -21.02 28.87 23.06
C ASP A 139 -20.44 27.46 22.88
N GLN A 140 -19.64 27.27 21.81
CA GLN A 140 -18.99 26.00 21.54
C GLN A 140 -17.62 26.21 20.88
N SER A 141 -16.64 25.38 21.23
CA SER A 141 -15.37 25.32 20.50
C SER A 141 -14.84 23.90 20.45
N PHE A 142 -14.58 23.42 19.24
CA PHE A 142 -14.09 22.08 18.96
C PHE A 142 -12.80 22.15 18.14
N ILE A 143 -11.84 21.31 18.50
CA ILE A 143 -10.72 20.97 17.65
C ILE A 143 -10.83 19.50 17.26
N SER A 144 -10.89 19.24 15.96
CA SER A 144 -11.04 17.90 15.42
C SER A 144 -9.90 17.57 14.47
N PHE A 145 -9.38 16.36 14.60
CA PHE A 145 -8.19 15.87 13.92
C PHE A 145 -8.56 14.70 13.03
N ASP A 146 -8.33 14.83 11.73
CA ASP A 146 -8.38 13.73 10.78
C ASP A 146 -6.98 13.12 10.59
N ASN A 147 -6.81 12.18 9.66
CA ASN A 147 -5.50 11.66 9.29
C ASN A 147 -4.56 12.68 8.63
N ASN A 148 -5.06 13.81 8.12
CA ASN A 148 -4.27 14.75 7.32
C ASN A 148 -4.68 16.22 7.50
N ARG A 149 -5.67 16.50 8.36
CA ARG A 149 -6.23 17.84 8.55
C ARG A 149 -6.58 18.07 10.01
N VAL A 150 -6.56 19.35 10.40
CA VAL A 150 -7.13 19.85 11.65
C VAL A 150 -8.28 20.78 11.29
N GLY A 151 -9.45 20.58 11.90
CA GLY A 151 -10.54 21.53 11.91
C GLY A 151 -10.64 22.19 13.28
N ILE A 152 -10.78 23.50 13.30
CA ILE A 152 -11.08 24.27 14.51
C ILE A 152 -12.41 24.97 14.24
N LEU A 153 -13.44 24.61 14.98
CA LEU A 153 -14.74 25.25 14.97
C LEU A 153 -14.85 26.09 16.25
N ASN A 154 -15.10 27.39 16.11
CA ASN A 154 -15.53 28.22 17.22
C ASN A 154 -16.91 28.79 16.89
N ILE A 155 -17.80 28.82 17.87
CA ILE A 155 -19.12 29.44 17.77
C ILE A 155 -19.25 30.43 18.90
N TYR A 156 -19.31 31.71 18.53
CA TYR A 156 -19.47 32.79 19.47
C TYR A 156 -20.93 33.28 19.51
N ASP A 157 -21.53 33.24 20.70
CA ASP A 157 -22.79 33.94 20.94
C ASP A 157 -22.69 34.88 22.16
N PRO A 158 -22.28 36.14 21.95
CA PRO A 158 -22.23 37.12 23.04
C PRO A 158 -23.61 37.48 23.60
N ARG A 159 -24.71 37.06 22.96
CA ARG A 159 -26.06 37.24 23.52
C ARG A 159 -26.31 36.36 24.74
N ILE A 160 -25.54 35.29 24.92
CA ILE A 160 -25.55 34.48 26.14
C ILE A 160 -25.16 35.34 27.35
N SER A 161 -24.16 36.24 27.20
CA SER A 161 -23.71 37.16 28.24
C SER A 161 -24.56 38.42 28.34
N ASN A 162 -24.95 38.96 27.18
CA ASN A 162 -25.69 40.20 27.04
C ASN A 162 -26.75 40.06 25.93
N PRO A 163 -27.99 39.64 26.28
CA PRO A 163 -29.06 39.42 25.29
C PRO A 163 -29.44 40.66 24.46
N ASN A 164 -29.06 41.86 24.91
CA ASN A 164 -29.37 43.13 24.24
C ASN A 164 -28.13 43.77 23.60
N ILE A 165 -27.04 43.02 23.38
CA ILE A 165 -25.85 43.52 22.70
C ILE A 165 -26.21 44.07 21.31
N SER A 166 -25.69 45.25 20.97
CA SER A 166 -25.87 45.82 19.63
C SER A 166 -25.00 45.11 18.60
N ASP A 167 -25.37 45.19 17.31
CA ASP A 167 -24.57 44.59 16.23
C ASP A 167 -23.16 45.20 16.12
N GLU A 168 -23.00 46.47 16.48
CA GLU A 168 -21.72 47.18 16.50
C GLU A 168 -20.82 46.67 17.63
N GLU A 169 -21.36 46.53 18.85
CA GLU A 169 -20.63 45.93 19.97
C GLU A 169 -20.27 44.47 19.68
N ARG A 170 -21.14 43.70 19.00
CA ARG A 170 -20.87 42.32 18.60
C ARG A 170 -19.68 42.22 17.64
N ALA A 171 -19.58 43.14 16.68
CA ALA A 171 -18.48 43.16 15.71
C ALA A 171 -17.12 43.46 16.38
N ASP A 172 -17.10 44.34 17.39
CA ASP A 172 -15.88 44.62 18.17
C ASP A 172 -15.37 43.38 18.93
N PHE A 173 -16.29 42.52 19.42
CA PHE A 173 -15.90 41.25 20.03
C PHE A 173 -15.26 40.31 19.02
N GLU A 174 -15.87 40.14 17.84
CA GLU A 174 -15.36 39.27 16.78
C GLU A 174 -13.91 39.62 16.41
N GLU A 175 -13.60 40.92 16.23
CA GLU A 175 -12.23 41.37 15.95
C GLU A 175 -11.23 41.01 17.08
N ALA A 176 -11.67 41.11 18.33
CA ALA A 176 -10.84 40.75 19.49
C ALA A 176 -10.57 39.23 19.61
N TRP A 177 -11.47 38.39 19.12
CA TRP A 177 -11.31 36.92 19.08
C TRP A 177 -10.44 36.47 17.90
N VAL A 178 -10.62 37.06 16.72
CA VAL A 178 -9.73 36.87 15.57
C VAL A 178 -8.29 37.23 15.93
N ALA A 179 -8.08 38.33 16.67
CA ALA A 179 -6.75 38.72 17.14
C ALA A 179 -6.09 37.70 18.10
N ARG A 180 -6.87 36.79 18.70
CA ARG A 180 -6.41 35.66 19.53
C ARG A 180 -6.31 34.34 18.75
N GLY A 181 -6.51 34.36 17.43
CA GLY A 181 -6.49 33.18 16.58
C GLY A 181 -7.71 32.26 16.74
N LEU A 182 -8.79 32.78 17.34
CA LEU A 182 -10.05 32.06 17.50
C LEU A 182 -11.11 32.71 16.62
N GLU A 183 -10.98 32.48 15.32
CA GLU A 183 -11.94 32.96 14.33
C GLU A 183 -13.27 32.21 14.48
N ASP A 184 -14.39 32.94 14.34
CA ASP A 184 -15.74 32.37 14.33
C ASP A 184 -15.96 31.49 13.10
N GLY A 185 -16.68 30.39 13.27
CA GLY A 185 -16.89 29.37 12.26
C GLY A 185 -15.76 28.32 12.18
N LEU A 186 -15.76 27.54 11.09
CA LEU A 186 -14.83 26.44 10.87
C LEU A 186 -13.61 26.86 10.05
N ASN A 187 -12.44 26.68 10.65
CA ASN A 187 -11.15 26.81 10.00
C ASN A 187 -10.50 25.45 9.80
N THR A 188 -10.02 25.17 8.57
CA THR A 188 -9.38 23.89 8.25
C THR A 188 -7.94 24.06 7.77
N TYR A 189 -7.05 23.28 8.38
CA TYR A 189 -5.62 23.26 8.08
C TYR A 189 -5.23 21.89 7.53
N ARG A 190 -4.37 21.84 6.52
CA ARG A 190 -3.97 20.61 5.81
C ARG A 190 -2.52 20.23 6.11
N ASN A 191 -2.15 18.99 5.77
CA ASN A 191 -0.83 18.41 6.01
C ASN A 191 -0.52 18.31 7.51
N LEU A 192 -1.44 17.67 8.25
CA LEU A 192 -1.29 17.43 9.68
C LEU A 192 -0.13 16.48 9.98
N GLU A 193 0.79 16.94 10.81
CA GLU A 193 1.88 16.19 11.43
C GLU A 193 1.76 16.30 12.95
N VAL A 194 1.92 15.17 13.66
CA VAL A 194 1.87 15.12 15.12
C VAL A 194 3.14 14.46 15.62
N ASP A 195 3.98 15.27 16.29
CA ASP A 195 5.17 14.80 16.98
C ASP A 195 4.91 14.71 18.49
N VAL A 196 5.66 13.87 19.17
CA VAL A 196 5.54 13.67 20.62
C VAL A 196 6.90 13.89 21.28
N GLU A 197 6.97 14.87 22.17
CA GLU A 197 8.16 15.23 22.94
C GLU A 197 7.80 15.30 24.43
N GLU A 198 8.46 14.50 25.27
CA GLU A 198 8.20 14.44 26.73
C GLU A 198 6.71 14.24 27.07
N GLU A 199 6.02 15.23 27.67
CA GLU A 199 4.60 15.14 28.00
C GLU A 199 3.70 15.89 26.99
N THR A 200 4.26 16.29 25.84
CA THR A 200 3.66 17.25 24.92
C THR A 200 3.45 16.66 23.53
N TYR A 201 2.25 16.84 22.98
CA TYR A 201 1.98 16.70 21.55
C TYR A 201 2.31 18.00 20.84
N ILE A 202 3.12 17.92 19.79
CA ILE A 202 3.39 19.04 18.89
C ILE A 202 2.56 18.80 17.63
N VAL A 203 1.45 19.52 17.51
CA VAL A 203 0.53 19.44 16.36
C VAL A 203 0.90 20.53 15.37
N SER A 204 1.27 20.15 14.16
CA SER A 204 1.62 21.07 13.08
C SER A 204 0.77 20.82 11.84
N ALA A 205 0.34 21.88 11.17
CA ALA A 205 -0.29 21.83 9.86
C ALA A 205 0.12 23.09 9.06
N GLN A 206 -0.26 23.17 7.80
CA GLN A 206 0.08 24.33 6.97
C GLN A 206 -0.51 25.62 7.55
N GLY A 207 0.35 26.46 8.14
CA GLY A 207 -0.05 27.73 8.77
C GLY A 207 -0.54 27.60 10.21
N LEU A 208 -0.41 26.41 10.84
CA LEU A 208 -0.82 26.16 12.23
C LEU A 208 0.25 25.38 12.98
N ARG A 209 0.53 25.76 14.22
CA ARG A 209 1.33 24.97 15.15
C ARG A 209 0.78 25.17 16.57
N ILE A 210 0.42 24.09 17.24
CA ILE A 210 -0.10 24.13 18.62
C ILE A 210 0.60 23.04 19.43
N GLU A 211 1.05 23.38 20.64
CA GLU A 211 1.58 22.43 21.60
C GLU A 211 0.52 22.09 22.64
N PHE A 212 0.34 20.79 22.90
CA PHE A 212 -0.61 20.29 23.90
C PHE A 212 0.10 19.41 24.93
N THR A 213 0.13 19.85 26.19
CA THR A 213 0.54 19.00 27.32
C THR A 213 -0.58 18.06 27.71
N ARG A 214 -0.28 16.76 27.85
CA ARG A 214 -1.27 15.77 28.27
C ARG A 214 -1.47 15.79 29.79
N LEU A 215 -2.69 16.08 30.22
CA LEU A 215 -3.08 16.00 31.64
C LEU A 215 -3.65 14.63 31.99
N SER A 216 -4.37 14.00 31.06
CA SER A 216 -4.92 12.64 31.21
C SER A 216 -5.19 11.98 29.86
N SER A 217 -5.82 10.80 29.83
CA SER A 217 -6.25 10.16 28.58
C SER A 217 -7.37 10.93 27.85
N THR A 218 -8.05 11.84 28.53
CA THR A 218 -9.20 12.57 28.01
C THR A 218 -9.08 14.08 28.19
N ILE A 219 -7.94 14.59 28.68
CA ILE A 219 -7.72 16.02 28.88
C ILE A 219 -6.32 16.39 28.38
N ILE A 220 -6.26 17.37 27.49
CA ILE A 220 -5.03 18.01 27.04
C ILE A 220 -5.12 19.52 27.29
N ARG A 221 -3.98 20.19 27.44
CA ARG A 221 -3.92 21.64 27.68
C ARG A 221 -2.95 22.28 26.71
N ASN A 222 -3.35 23.38 26.07
CA ASN A 222 -2.46 24.10 25.17
C ASN A 222 -1.47 25.03 25.91
N GLU A 223 -0.58 25.68 25.16
CA GLU A 223 0.41 26.65 25.67
C GLU A 223 -0.20 27.86 26.39
N ASP A 224 -1.41 28.27 26.04
CA ASP A 224 -2.15 29.37 26.68
C ASP A 224 -2.87 28.94 27.97
N GLY A 225 -2.79 27.65 28.33
CA GLY A 225 -3.41 27.09 29.51
C GLY A 225 -4.87 26.67 29.35
N ILE A 226 -5.39 26.67 28.13
CA ILE A 226 -6.75 26.25 27.79
C ILE A 226 -6.84 24.73 27.81
N GLU A 227 -7.84 24.20 28.52
CA GLU A 227 -8.08 22.76 28.62
C GLU A 227 -9.08 22.29 27.57
N TYR A 228 -8.75 21.17 26.96
CA TYR A 228 -9.57 20.50 25.96
C TYR A 228 -9.91 19.10 26.46
N HIS A 229 -11.18 18.77 26.39
CA HIS A 229 -11.73 17.50 26.84
C HIS A 229 -12.09 16.65 25.63
N ARG A 230 -11.66 15.39 25.64
CA ARG A 230 -11.93 14.46 24.55
C ARG A 230 -13.43 14.17 24.47
N VAL A 231 -14.01 14.35 23.29
CA VAL A 231 -15.39 13.95 22.99
C VAL A 231 -15.42 12.43 22.85
N LEU A 232 -16.26 11.73 23.63
CA LEU A 232 -16.23 10.27 23.75
C LEU A 232 -17.42 9.52 23.13
N ASP A 233 -18.63 10.09 23.03
CA ASP A 233 -19.77 9.56 22.22
C ASP A 233 -21.06 10.43 22.27
N GLU A 234 -21.95 10.25 21.28
CA GLU A 234 -23.34 10.78 21.07
C GLU A 234 -23.57 12.32 21.03
N SER A 235 -22.59 13.13 20.65
CA SER A 235 -22.81 14.54 20.25
C SER A 235 -22.94 14.66 18.73
N THR A 236 -23.68 15.67 18.24
CA THR A 236 -23.80 15.99 16.80
C THR A 236 -22.45 16.30 16.12
N ILE A 237 -21.40 16.53 16.91
CA ILE A 237 -20.05 16.89 16.50
C ILE A 237 -19.08 15.89 17.13
N ASP A 238 -18.91 14.72 16.52
CA ASP A 238 -17.98 13.68 16.96
C ASP A 238 -16.74 13.57 16.04
N ASP A 239 -16.86 14.01 14.78
CA ASP A 239 -15.77 14.10 13.82
C ASP A 239 -15.86 15.32 12.89
N LEU A 240 -14.81 15.52 12.08
CA LEU A 240 -14.71 16.60 11.10
C LEU A 240 -15.84 16.60 10.05
N SER A 241 -16.34 15.41 9.65
CA SER A 241 -17.47 15.32 8.72
C SER A 241 -18.78 15.76 9.36
N SER A 242 -19.00 15.42 10.63
CA SER A 242 -20.16 15.85 11.40
C SER A 242 -20.15 17.36 11.60
N ILE A 243 -18.97 17.99 11.73
CA ILE A 243 -18.83 19.45 11.74
C ILE A 243 -19.22 20.07 10.38
N ASP A 244 -18.72 19.51 9.26
CA ASP A 244 -19.04 19.97 7.91
C ASP A 244 -20.56 19.86 7.62
N GLU A 245 -21.21 18.78 8.08
CA GLU A 245 -22.66 18.54 7.94
C GLU A 245 -23.48 19.51 8.79
N TRP A 246 -23.13 19.68 10.07
CA TRP A 246 -23.81 20.59 10.99
C TRP A 246 -23.80 22.04 10.49
N LEU A 247 -22.66 22.53 9.99
CA LEU A 247 -22.56 23.88 9.40
C LEU A 247 -23.42 24.05 8.14
N THR A 248 -23.59 22.98 7.37
CA THR A 248 -24.42 23.02 6.16
C THR A 248 -25.90 23.15 6.55
N GLU A 249 -26.35 22.39 7.55
CA GLU A 249 -27.73 22.45 8.07
C GLU A 249 -28.05 23.79 8.76
N GLU A 250 -27.10 24.36 9.51
CA GLU A 250 -27.27 25.65 10.19
C GLU A 250 -27.37 26.83 9.20
N ASN A 251 -26.55 26.80 8.14
CA ASN A 251 -26.63 27.81 7.08
C ASN A 251 -27.94 27.71 6.28
N GLU A 252 -28.42 26.50 5.99
CA GLU A 252 -29.71 26.29 5.30
C GLU A 252 -30.92 26.74 6.13
N THR A 253 -30.83 26.67 7.47
CA THR A 253 -31.90 27.12 8.37
C THR A 253 -31.92 28.63 8.59
N ASN A 254 -30.77 29.30 8.58
CA ASN A 254 -30.68 30.77 8.68
C ASN A 254 -31.01 31.50 7.37
N ASP A 255 -30.75 30.91 6.19
CA ASP A 255 -31.07 31.54 4.88
C ASP A 255 -32.56 31.37 4.48
N GLY A 256 -33.33 30.61 5.28
CA GLY A 256 -34.75 30.32 5.09
C GLY A 256 -35.72 31.11 5.98
N SER A 257 -35.23 31.99 6.86
CA SER A 257 -36.04 32.73 7.87
C SER A 257 -36.11 34.24 7.64
#